data_AF-A0A6V7IBX4-F1
#
_entry.id   AF-A0A6V7IBX4-F1
#
_cell.length_a   1.000
_cell.length_b   1.000
_cell.length_c   1.000
_cell.angle_alpha   90.00
_cell.angle_beta   90.00
_cell.angle_gamma   90.00
#
_symmetry.space_group_name_H-M   'P 1'
#
loop_
_entity.id
_entity.type
_entity.pdbx_description
1 polymer ?
#
loop_
_entity_poly.entity_id
_entity_poly.type
_entity_poly.pdbx_seq_one_letter_code
_entity_poly.pdbx_strand_id
1 'polypeptide(L)' 'TYLWFDEKGKKTRVAAPQYIDYVMTFTQRTVSDETIFPTKY' A
#
# COMPACT_ATOMS: atom_id res chain seq x y z
N THR A 1 -12.78 10.69 6.39
CA THR A 1 -11.43 11.08 5.95
C THR A 1 -10.55 9.85 5.96
N TYR A 2 -10.12 9.41 4.78
CA TYR A 2 -9.20 8.28 4.66
C TYR A 2 -7.78 8.74 5.03
N LEU A 3 -7.11 7.95 5.86
CA LEU A 3 -5.77 8.24 6.37
C LEU A 3 -4.85 7.16 5.81
N TRP A 4 -3.81 7.56 5.10
CA TRP A 4 -2.78 6.64 4.66
C TRP A 4 -1.75 6.46 5.78
N PHE A 5 -1.27 5.23 5.95
CA PHE A 5 -0.19 4.91 6.87
C PHE A 5 1.11 4.90 6.09
N ASP A 6 1.98 5.86 6.38
CA ASP A 6 3.34 5.86 5.85
C ASP A 6 4.12 4.67 6.43
N GLU A 7 5.19 4.23 5.77
CA GLU A 7 6.03 3.07 6.15
C GLU A 7 6.61 3.20 7.58
N LYS A 8 6.62 4.43 8.11
CA LYS A 8 7.02 4.77 9.49
C LYS A 8 5.88 4.71 10.52
N GLY A 9 4.70 4.19 10.13
CA GLY A 9 3.51 4.06 10.99
C GLY A 9 2.76 5.37 11.24
N LYS A 10 3.12 6.47 10.56
CA LYS A 10 2.48 7.78 10.74
C LYS A 10 1.23 7.90 9.88
N LYS A 11 0.10 8.24 10.50
CA LYS A 11 -1.18 8.51 9.82
C LYS A 11 -1.12 9.88 9.16
N THR A 12 -1.06 9.92 7.84
CA THR A 12 -1.04 11.18 7.07
C THR A 12 -2.33 11.34 6.29
N ARG A 13 -2.90 12.55 6.32
CA ARG A 13 -4.04 12.93 5.46
C ARG A 13 -3.48 13.24 4.08
N VAL A 14 -3.85 12.43 3.10
CA VAL A 14 -3.44 12.60 1.70
C VAL A 14 -4.66 12.97 0.87
N ALA A 15 -4.45 13.69 -0.24
CA ALA A 15 -5.52 14.03 -1.17
C ALA A 15 -6.15 12.76 -1.77
N ALA A 16 -7.43 12.82 -2.14
CA ALA A 16 -8.16 11.68 -2.70
C ALA A 16 -7.43 10.94 -3.85
N PRO A 17 -6.91 11.60 -4.90
CA PRO A 17 -6.18 10.91 -5.98
C PRO A 17 -4.88 10.27 -5.47
N GLN A 18 -4.16 10.95 -4.58
CA GLN A 18 -2.88 10.48 -4.06
C GLN A 18 -3.03 9.29 -3.10
N TYR A 19 -4.14 9.22 -2.36
CA TYR A 19 -4.49 8.04 -1.58
C TYR A 19 -4.64 6.81 -2.49
N ILE A 20 -5.33 6.98 -3.61
CA ILE A 20 -5.59 5.89 -4.56
C ILE A 20 -4.27 5.39 -5.16
N ASP A 21 -3.38 6.30 -5.58
CA ASP A 21 -2.07 5.92 -6.12
C ASP A 21 -1.21 5.16 -5.10
N TYR A 22 -1.23 5.59 -3.83
CA TYR A 22 -0.52 4.89 -2.76
C TYR A 22 -1.11 3.51 -2.47
N VAL A 23 -2.44 3.38 -2.40
CA VAL A 23 -3.11 2.08 -2.22
C VAL A 23 -2.79 1.15 -3.38
N MET A 24 -2.89 1.62 -4.63
CA MET A 24 -2.61 0.78 -5.80
C MET A 24 -1.15 0.31 -5.82
N THR A 25 -0.21 1.21 -5.56
CA THR A 25 1.22 0.86 -5.52
C THR A 25 1.53 -0.11 -4.39
N PHE A 26 0.96 0.11 -3.20
CA PHE A 26 1.13 -0.78 -2.06
C PHE A 26 0.56 -2.17 -2.34
N THR A 27 -0.67 -2.23 -2.86
CA THR A 27 -1.34 -3.49 -3.19
C THR A 27 -0.54 -4.27 -4.24
N GLN A 28 -0.05 -3.59 -5.27
CA GLN A 28 0.75 -4.25 -6.31
C GLN A 28 2.06 -4.80 -5.76
N ARG A 29 2.75 -4.05 -4.90
CA ARG A 29 3.96 -4.54 -4.20
C ARG A 29 3.66 -5.75 -3.32
N THR A 30 2.59 -5.70 -2.53
CA THR A 30 2.19 -6.80 -1.64
C THR A 30 1.82 -8.07 -2.42
N VAL A 31 1.11 -7.92 -3.55
CA VAL A 31 0.73 -9.06 -4.40
C VAL A 31 1.94 -9.65 -5.14
N SER A 32 2.91 -8.81 -5.51
CA SER A 32 4.17 -9.27 -6.10
C SER A 32 5.18 -9.79 -5.08
N ASP A 33 4.92 -9.64 -3.79
CA ASP A 33 5.81 -10.12 -2.74
C ASP A 33 5.66 -11.64 -2.58
N GLU A 34 6.62 -12.39 -3.12
CA GLU A 34 6.68 -13.86 -3.05
C GLU A 34 6.82 -14.40 -1.62
N THR A 35 7.16 -13.55 -0.64
CA THR A 35 7.20 -13.95 0.78
C THR A 35 5.83 -13.92 1.45
N ILE A 36 4.93 -13.07 0.95
CA ILE A 36 3.54 -12.93 1.42
C ILE A 36 2.61 -13.81 0.59
N PHE A 37 2.80 -13.80 -0.72
CA PHE A 37 2.11 -14.66 -1.68
C PHE A 37 3.13 -15.61 -2.33
N PRO A 38 3.47 -16.73 -1.68
CA PRO A 38 4.36 -17.72 -2.27
C PRO A 38 3.70 -18.30 -3.53
N THR A 39 4.13 -17.82 -4.69
CA THR A 39 3.76 -18.34 -6.01
C THR A 39 4.58 -19.58 -6.39
N LYS A 40 5.58 -19.93 -5.57
CA LYS A 40 6.42 -21.11 -5.76
C LYS A 40 5.73 -22.37 -5.21
N TYR A 41 5.14 -23.12 -6.13
CA TYR A 41 5.09 -24.59 -6.10
C TYR A 41 6.22 -25.15 -6.96
#